data_AF-A0A1F8LQA1-F1
#
_entry.id   AF-A0A1F8LQA1-F1
#
_cell.length_a   1.000
_cell.length_b   1.000
_cell.length_c   1.000
_cell.angle_alpha   90.00
_cell.angle_beta   90.00
_cell.angle_gamma   90.00
#
_symmetry.space_group_name_H-M   'P 1'
#
loop_
_entity.id
_entity.type
_entity.pdbx_description
1 polymer ?
#
loop_
_entity_poly.entity_id
_entity_poly.type
_entity_poly.pdbx_seq_one_letter_code
_entity_poly.pdbx_strand_id
1 'polypeptide(L)'
;MALGTGMRRGELLGLQWKDIDWTKRQIYVRRGVFHPAGGGFVFQPPKTKLGKRTILLGQGVIDRLRAQLQNVDELRKKAGDTWHEHDLVFPSLVGTPLQGDRLSHEFPVLARKAGLPVIRFHDCRHTAATIMLSHGIPPVIVAGMLGHSLAILMTTYAHLARFARYASNIPGTQDEAARLMDEILTPIPIDLRNLRREKS
;
A
#
# COMPACT_ATOMS: atom_id res chain seq x y z
N MET A 1 -3.99 2.13 -0.36
CA MET A 1 -2.82 1.64 -1.12
C MET A 1 -1.88 0.81 -0.26
N ALA A 2 -1.18 1.38 0.74
CA ALA A 2 -0.20 0.63 1.56
C ALA A 2 -0.76 -0.64 2.23
N LEU A 3 -1.95 -0.55 2.83
CA LEU A 3 -2.64 -1.72 3.40
C LEU A 3 -3.00 -2.74 2.32
N GLY A 4 -3.65 -2.32 1.24
CA GLY A 4 -4.14 -3.22 0.18
C GLY A 4 -3.07 -3.93 -0.63
N THR A 5 -1.86 -3.36 -0.75
CA THR A 5 -0.77 -3.95 -1.54
C THR A 5 0.39 -4.47 -0.69
N GLY A 6 0.47 -4.05 0.58
CA GLY A 6 1.61 -4.36 1.45
C GLY A 6 2.94 -3.79 0.98
N MET A 7 2.97 -2.85 0.02
CA MET A 7 4.20 -2.26 -0.50
C MET A 7 4.95 -1.45 0.58
N ARG A 8 6.28 -1.43 0.48
CA ARG A 8 7.12 -0.62 1.37
C ARG A 8 6.93 0.87 1.07
N ARG A 9 7.15 1.72 2.08
CA ARG A 9 7.10 3.19 1.95
C ARG A 9 7.83 3.72 0.72
N GLY A 10 9.12 3.38 0.58
CA GLY A 10 9.92 3.84 -0.55
C GLY A 10 9.43 3.33 -1.92
N GLU A 11 8.84 2.12 -1.96
CA GLU A 11 8.26 1.55 -3.18
C GLU A 11 7.00 2.32 -3.60
N LEU A 12 6.14 2.66 -2.64
CA LEU A 12 4.94 3.48 -2.92
C LEU A 12 5.33 4.88 -3.39
N LEU A 13 6.26 5.53 -2.70
CA LEU A 13 6.71 6.88 -3.05
C LEU A 13 7.52 6.93 -4.36
N GLY A 14 8.00 5.78 -4.83
CA GLY A 14 8.67 5.65 -6.13
C GLY A 14 7.80 5.03 -7.23
N LEU A 15 6.52 4.75 -6.95
CA LEU A 15 5.61 4.12 -7.89
C LEU A 15 5.23 5.09 -9.01
N GLN A 16 5.32 4.63 -10.25
CA GLN A 16 4.95 5.41 -11.43
C GLN A 16 3.73 4.84 -12.15
N TRP A 17 3.00 5.65 -12.91
CA TRP A 17 1.80 5.20 -13.63
C TRP A 17 2.12 4.10 -14.64
N LYS A 18 3.29 4.18 -15.31
CA LYS A 18 3.77 3.11 -16.20
C LYS A 18 4.02 1.76 -15.52
N ASP A 19 4.08 1.72 -14.19
CA ASP A 19 4.22 0.47 -13.44
C ASP A 19 2.87 -0.22 -13.19
N ILE A 20 1.75 0.41 -13.55
CA ILE A 20 0.40 -0.13 -13.40
C ILE A 20 -0.10 -0.70 -14.73
N ASP A 21 -0.43 -1.98 -14.72
CA ASP A 21 -1.15 -2.64 -15.81
C ASP A 21 -2.63 -2.67 -15.47
N TRP A 22 -3.38 -1.74 -16.06
CA TRP A 22 -4.81 -1.55 -15.80
C TRP A 22 -5.66 -2.72 -16.28
N THR A 23 -5.25 -3.37 -17.39
CA THR A 23 -5.96 -4.50 -17.97
C THR A 23 -5.83 -5.74 -17.10
N LYS A 24 -4.60 -6.03 -16.65
CA LYS A 24 -4.34 -7.17 -15.76
C LYS A 24 -4.55 -6.85 -14.28
N ARG A 25 -4.89 -5.60 -13.95
CA ARG A 25 -5.06 -5.08 -12.59
C ARG A 25 -3.88 -5.43 -11.70
N GLN A 26 -2.68 -5.04 -12.12
CA GLN A 26 -1.46 -5.39 -11.38
C GLN A 26 -0.44 -4.26 -11.34
N ILE A 27 0.35 -4.25 -10.27
CA ILE A 27 1.49 -3.34 -10.09
C ILE A 27 2.78 -4.11 -10.27
N TYR A 28 3.69 -3.57 -11.08
CA TYR A 28 5.08 -4.03 -11.13
C TYR A 28 5.93 -3.21 -10.16
N VAL A 29 6.37 -3.81 -9.05
CA VAL A 29 7.27 -3.14 -8.11
C VAL A 29 8.69 -3.14 -8.68
N ARG A 30 9.07 -2.04 -9.34
CA ARG A 30 10.34 -1.93 -10.10
C ARG A 30 11.39 -1.06 -9.45
N ARG A 31 10.99 -0.13 -8.59
CA ARG A 31 11.87 0.85 -7.94
C ARG A 31 11.30 1.30 -6.61
N GLY A 32 12.15 1.90 -5.80
CA GLY A 32 11.76 2.75 -4.70
C GLY A 32 12.50 4.08 -4.77
N VAL A 33 12.04 5.05 -3.98
CA VAL A 33 12.75 6.32 -3.79
C VAL A 33 13.52 6.31 -2.48
N PHE A 34 14.75 6.84 -2.53
CA PHE A 34 15.61 7.09 -1.39
C PHE A 34 15.99 8.57 -1.34
N HIS A 35 16.04 9.15 -0.14
CA HIS A 35 16.44 10.53 0.09
C HIS A 35 17.77 10.50 0.87
N PRO A 36 18.92 10.81 0.24
CA PRO A 36 20.23 10.78 0.89
C PRO A 36 20.44 11.94 1.87
N ALA A 37 21.33 11.74 2.84
CA ALA A 37 21.82 12.82 3.70
C ALA A 37 22.60 13.82 2.84
N GLY A 38 22.04 15.01 2.63
CA GLY A 38 22.51 15.99 1.64
C GLY A 38 21.40 16.51 0.72
N GLY A 39 20.21 15.90 0.78
CA GLY A 39 19.03 16.36 0.05
C GLY A 39 18.85 15.73 -1.32
N GLY A 40 17.77 16.10 -1.99
CA GLY A 40 17.34 15.47 -3.24
C GLY A 40 16.78 14.07 -3.04
N PHE A 41 16.55 13.38 -4.16
CA PHE A 41 16.00 12.03 -4.17
C PHE A 41 16.64 11.20 -5.28
N VAL A 42 16.69 9.88 -5.07
CA VAL A 42 17.22 8.93 -6.05
C VAL A 42 16.22 7.79 -6.19
N PHE A 43 15.85 7.50 -7.44
CA PHE A 43 15.15 6.26 -7.76
C PHE A 43 16.17 5.12 -7.84
N GLN A 44 15.93 4.05 -7.09
CA GLN A 44 16.77 2.87 -7.11
C GLN A 44 15.93 1.62 -7.31
N PRO A 45 16.44 0.62 -8.07
CA PRO A 45 15.79 -0.68 -8.12
C PRO A 45 15.80 -1.34 -6.73
N PRO A 46 14.87 -2.26 -6.45
CA PRO A 46 14.90 -3.01 -5.20
C PRO A 46 16.24 -3.71 -5.00
N LYS A 47 16.78 -3.63 -3.78
CA LYS A 47 18.10 -4.18 -3.42
C LYS A 47 18.20 -5.70 -3.58
N THR A 48 17.07 -6.40 -3.65
CA THR A 48 17.00 -7.87 -3.71
C THR A 48 16.13 -8.33 -4.87
N LYS A 49 16.37 -9.55 -5.37
CA LYS A 49 15.54 -10.18 -6.41
C LYS A 49 14.07 -10.27 -5.97
N LEU A 50 13.81 -10.62 -4.70
CA LEU A 50 12.47 -10.69 -4.11
C LEU A 50 11.77 -9.31 -4.02
N GLY A 51 12.53 -8.22 -4.08
CA GLY A 51 11.96 -6.88 -4.12
C GLY A 51 11.28 -6.56 -5.45
N LYS A 52 11.73 -7.16 -6.56
CA LYS A 52 11.09 -7.08 -7.87
C LYS A 52 9.95 -8.10 -7.94
N ARG A 53 8.72 -7.61 -7.95
CA ARG A 53 7.53 -8.47 -7.87
C ARG A 53 6.32 -7.83 -8.53
N THR A 54 5.33 -8.67 -8.83
CA THR A 54 4.02 -8.26 -9.33
C THR A 54 2.99 -8.41 -8.23
N ILE A 55 2.15 -7.38 -8.03
CA ILE A 55 1.08 -7.38 -7.04
C ILE A 55 -0.25 -7.27 -7.79
N LEU A 56 -1.08 -8.31 -7.71
CA LEU A 56 -2.47 -8.24 -8.20
C LEU A 56 -3.29 -7.32 -7.31
N LEU A 57 -4.20 -6.56 -7.93
CA LEU A 57 -5.02 -5.55 -7.28
C LEU A 57 -6.50 -5.94 -7.31
N GLY A 58 -7.16 -5.71 -6.18
CA GLY A 58 -8.61 -5.67 -6.11
C GLY A 58 -9.21 -4.50 -6.89
N GLN A 59 -10.51 -4.56 -7.16
CA GLN A 59 -11.19 -3.55 -7.98
C GLN A 59 -11.27 -2.20 -7.27
N GLY A 60 -11.54 -2.17 -5.97
CA GLY A 60 -11.55 -0.96 -5.16
C GLY A 60 -10.18 -0.27 -5.13
N VAL A 61 -9.09 -1.02 -5.18
CA VAL A 61 -7.74 -0.45 -5.33
C VAL A 61 -7.54 0.20 -6.69
N ILE A 62 -8.02 -0.43 -7.77
CA ILE A 62 -7.99 0.14 -9.13
C ILE A 62 -8.81 1.43 -9.19
N ASP A 63 -9.99 1.46 -8.59
CA ASP A 63 -10.84 2.64 -8.61
C ASP A 63 -10.22 3.80 -7.82
N ARG A 64 -9.57 3.51 -6.70
CA ARG A 64 -8.76 4.51 -5.97
C ARG A 64 -7.57 5.02 -6.79
N LEU A 65 -6.92 4.16 -7.59
CA LEU A 65 -5.85 4.58 -8.49
C LEU A 65 -6.37 5.51 -9.60
N ARG A 66 -7.56 5.24 -10.14
CA ARG A 66 -8.20 6.14 -11.12
C ARG A 66 -8.54 7.50 -10.51
N ALA A 67 -9.11 7.53 -9.31
CA ALA A 67 -9.36 8.78 -8.60
C ALA A 67 -8.05 9.53 -8.30
N GLN A 68 -6.99 8.81 -7.96
CA GLN A 68 -5.68 9.40 -7.74
C GLN A 68 -5.08 10.00 -9.02
N LEU A 69 -5.30 9.37 -10.19
CA LEU A 69 -4.85 9.92 -11.47
C LEU A 69 -5.47 11.30 -11.73
N GLN A 70 -6.79 11.43 -11.49
CA GLN A 70 -7.49 12.70 -11.61
C GLN A 70 -6.94 13.76 -10.64
N ASN A 71 -6.69 13.39 -9.38
CA ASN A 71 -6.10 14.29 -8.40
C ASN A 71 -4.70 14.79 -8.82
N VAL A 72 -3.88 13.92 -9.41
CA VAL A 72 -2.54 14.29 -9.90
C VAL A 72 -2.64 15.25 -11.08
N ASP A 73 -3.58 15.06 -12.00
CA ASP A 73 -3.82 15.99 -13.10
C ASP A 73 -4.21 17.39 -12.59
N GLU A 74 -5.02 17.46 -11.53
CA GLU A 74 -5.35 18.73 -10.88
C GLU A 74 -4.15 19.39 -10.21
N LEU A 75 -3.31 18.61 -9.51
CA LEU A 75 -2.08 19.12 -8.91
C LEU A 75 -1.13 19.68 -9.97
N ARG A 76 -0.97 18.96 -11.09
CA ARG A 76 -0.17 19.39 -12.23
C ARG A 76 -0.66 20.72 -12.80
N LYS A 77 -1.99 20.85 -13.00
CA LYS A 77 -2.59 22.11 -13.48
C LYS A 77 -2.35 23.27 -12.50
N LYS A 78 -2.45 23.03 -11.19
CA LYS A 78 -2.22 24.05 -10.16
C LYS A 78 -0.76 24.48 -10.06
N ALA A 79 0.17 23.55 -10.24
CA ALA A 79 1.61 23.84 -10.18
C ALA A 79 2.12 24.59 -11.42
N GLY A 80 1.47 24.40 -12.58
CA GLY A 80 1.86 25.05 -13.83
C GLY A 80 3.34 24.78 -14.15
N ASP A 81 4.11 25.84 -14.38
CA ASP A 81 5.53 25.76 -14.75
C ASP A 81 6.44 25.21 -13.65
N THR A 82 5.97 25.18 -12.39
CA THR A 82 6.73 24.60 -11.27
C THR A 82 6.59 23.07 -11.17
N TRP A 83 5.83 22.45 -12.07
CA TRP A 83 5.65 21.00 -12.10
C TRP A 83 6.88 20.28 -12.65
N HIS A 84 7.41 19.34 -11.86
CA HIS A 84 8.48 18.44 -12.27
C HIS A 84 7.92 17.06 -12.63
N GLU A 85 7.95 16.71 -13.91
CA GLU A 85 7.37 15.46 -14.39
C GLU A 85 8.26 14.24 -14.07
N HIS A 86 7.70 13.30 -13.32
CA HIS A 86 8.34 12.05 -12.90
C HIS A 86 7.43 10.83 -13.02
N ASP A 87 6.24 10.98 -13.62
CA ASP A 87 5.22 9.96 -13.81
C ASP A 87 4.72 9.33 -12.50
N LEU A 88 4.79 10.07 -11.38
CA LEU A 88 4.52 9.53 -10.05
C LEU A 88 3.03 9.36 -9.74
N VAL A 89 2.69 8.26 -9.07
CA VAL A 89 1.35 8.02 -8.52
C VAL A 89 1.06 8.88 -7.29
N PHE A 90 2.09 9.12 -6.46
CA PHE A 90 2.01 9.94 -5.25
C PHE A 90 3.05 11.07 -5.27
N PRO A 91 2.89 12.07 -6.15
CA PRO A 91 3.78 13.22 -6.22
C PRO A 91 3.55 14.19 -5.04
N SER A 92 4.51 15.07 -4.84
CA SER A 92 4.35 16.30 -4.08
C SER A 92 3.50 17.31 -4.85
N LEU A 93 3.26 18.48 -4.25
CA LEU A 93 2.54 19.58 -4.90
C LEU A 93 3.25 20.11 -6.17
N VAL A 94 4.53 19.79 -6.35
CA VAL A 94 5.36 20.21 -7.49
C VAL A 94 5.83 19.02 -8.34
N GLY A 95 5.22 17.84 -8.22
CA GLY A 95 5.54 16.68 -9.06
C GLY A 95 6.72 15.82 -8.60
N THR A 96 7.49 16.26 -7.60
CA THR A 96 8.64 15.50 -7.04
C THR A 96 8.21 14.41 -6.05
N PRO A 97 9.04 13.38 -5.79
CA PRO A 97 8.73 12.40 -4.76
C PRO A 97 8.57 13.01 -3.37
N LEU A 98 7.55 12.58 -2.63
CA LEU A 98 7.40 12.94 -1.23
C LEU A 98 8.59 12.45 -0.40
N GLN A 99 8.97 13.23 0.61
CA GLN A 99 9.97 12.80 1.59
C GLN A 99 9.38 11.73 2.50
N GLY A 100 10.06 10.59 2.58
CA GLY A 100 9.58 9.44 3.36
C GLY A 100 9.41 9.72 4.85
N ASP A 101 10.26 10.58 5.40
CA ASP A 101 10.23 10.89 6.83
C ASP A 101 9.05 11.77 7.19
N ARG A 102 8.67 12.71 6.31
CA ARG A 102 7.43 13.48 6.43
C ARG A 102 6.22 12.55 6.58
N LEU A 103 6.11 11.52 5.73
CA LEU A 103 5.02 10.54 5.84
C LEU A 103 5.03 9.78 7.18
N SER A 104 6.22 9.52 7.72
CA SER A 104 6.35 8.77 8.99
C SER A 104 6.03 9.62 10.21
N HIS A 105 6.20 10.94 10.12
CA HIS A 105 5.77 11.89 11.14
C HIS A 105 4.27 12.23 11.04
N GLU A 106 3.75 12.43 9.83
CA GLU A 106 2.35 12.83 9.63
C GLU A 106 1.37 11.67 9.88
N PHE A 107 1.74 10.43 9.54
CA PHE A 107 0.82 9.29 9.62
C PHE A 107 0.32 9.00 11.06
N PRO A 108 1.17 8.95 12.11
CA PRO A 108 0.72 8.84 13.49
C PRO A 108 -0.22 9.96 13.93
N VAL A 109 0.00 11.19 13.43
CA VAL A 109 -0.84 12.35 13.74
C VAL A 109 -2.22 12.18 13.11
N LEU A 110 -2.28 11.72 11.86
CA LEU A 110 -3.54 11.43 11.17
C LEU A 110 -4.31 10.30 11.84
N ALA A 111 -3.64 9.21 12.23
CA ALA A 111 -4.26 8.11 12.96
C ALA A 111 -4.91 8.59 14.27
N ARG A 112 -4.20 9.43 15.04
CA ARG A 112 -4.72 10.05 16.27
C ARG A 112 -5.94 10.93 16.01
N LYS A 113 -5.89 11.78 14.97
CA LYS A 113 -7.03 12.64 14.57
C LYS A 113 -8.25 11.83 14.13
N ALA A 114 -8.03 10.66 13.54
CA ALA A 114 -9.09 9.73 13.15
C ALA A 114 -9.62 8.87 14.31
N GLY A 115 -9.09 9.03 15.54
CA GLY A 115 -9.49 8.21 16.69
C GLY A 115 -9.01 6.76 16.60
N LEU A 116 -8.02 6.47 15.76
CA LEU A 116 -7.50 5.12 15.54
C LEU A 116 -6.27 4.87 16.44
N PRO A 117 -5.98 3.58 16.75
CA PRO A 117 -4.71 3.20 17.36
C PRO A 117 -3.53 3.75 16.56
N VAL A 118 -2.58 4.36 17.26
CA VAL A 118 -1.43 4.99 16.63
C VAL A 118 -0.42 3.92 16.24
N ILE A 119 -0.35 3.63 14.95
CA ILE A 119 0.66 2.75 14.35
C ILE A 119 1.58 3.56 13.44
N ARG A 120 2.77 3.04 13.15
CA ARG A 120 3.71 3.64 12.21
C ARG A 120 3.30 3.29 10.78
N PHE A 121 3.73 4.09 9.80
CA PHE A 121 3.39 3.79 8.40
C PHE A 121 3.87 2.40 7.95
N HIS A 122 5.03 1.94 8.44
CA HIS A 122 5.52 0.59 8.14
C HIS A 122 4.61 -0.51 8.70
N ASP A 123 3.87 -0.25 9.77
CA ASP A 123 2.96 -1.22 10.36
C ASP A 123 1.79 -1.55 9.44
N CYS A 124 1.42 -0.67 8.49
CA CYS A 124 0.42 -1.00 7.46
C CYS A 124 0.77 -2.29 6.71
N ARG A 125 2.05 -2.51 6.44
CA ARG A 125 2.52 -3.75 5.81
C ARG A 125 2.39 -4.95 6.74
N HIS A 126 2.63 -4.76 8.03
CA HIS A 126 2.44 -5.80 9.03
C HIS A 126 0.96 -6.14 9.23
N THR A 127 0.09 -5.14 9.22
CA THR A 127 -1.36 -5.30 9.22
C THR A 127 -1.82 -6.07 7.98
N ALA A 128 -1.31 -5.75 6.79
CA ALA A 128 -1.62 -6.49 5.56
C ALA A 128 -1.24 -7.98 5.66
N ALA A 129 -0.02 -8.29 6.14
CA ALA A 129 0.41 -9.66 6.41
C ALA A 129 -0.55 -10.37 7.38
N THR A 130 -0.86 -9.70 8.50
CA THR A 130 -1.70 -10.25 9.56
C THR A 130 -3.10 -10.58 9.03
N ILE A 131 -3.72 -9.67 8.29
CA ILE A 131 -5.04 -9.87 7.69
C ILE A 131 -5.03 -11.07 6.76
N MET A 132 -4.11 -11.12 5.79
CA MET A 132 -4.03 -12.21 4.82
C MET A 132 -3.81 -13.57 5.50
N LEU A 133 -2.85 -13.66 6.42
CA LEU A 133 -2.55 -14.91 7.12
C LEU A 133 -3.69 -15.37 8.03
N SER A 134 -4.37 -14.44 8.71
CA SER A 134 -5.50 -14.77 9.59
C SER A 134 -6.72 -15.27 8.83
N HIS A 135 -6.84 -14.91 7.55
CA HIS A 135 -7.89 -15.40 6.63
C HIS A 135 -7.42 -16.60 5.78
N GLY A 136 -6.32 -17.24 6.17
CA GLY A 136 -5.89 -18.50 5.56
C GLY A 136 -5.13 -18.39 4.24
N ILE A 137 -4.74 -17.17 3.79
CA ILE A 137 -3.89 -17.03 2.62
C ILE A 137 -2.53 -17.71 2.88
N PRO A 138 -2.07 -18.63 2.01
CA PRO A 138 -0.82 -19.34 2.20
C PRO A 138 0.39 -18.41 2.43
N PRO A 139 1.25 -18.70 3.43
CA PRO A 139 2.42 -17.88 3.74
C PRO A 139 3.35 -17.62 2.54
N VAL A 140 3.46 -18.57 1.61
CA VAL A 140 4.27 -18.40 0.39
C VAL A 140 3.74 -17.27 -0.50
N ILE A 141 2.42 -17.12 -0.60
CA ILE A 141 1.77 -16.06 -1.39
C ILE A 141 1.93 -14.72 -0.70
N VAL A 142 1.69 -14.68 0.62
CA VAL A 142 1.89 -13.47 1.43
C VAL A 142 3.35 -13.01 1.35
N ALA A 143 4.32 -13.93 1.47
CA ALA A 143 5.74 -13.63 1.33
C ALA A 143 6.05 -13.05 -0.06
N GLY A 144 5.48 -13.66 -1.12
CA GLY A 144 5.61 -13.19 -2.50
C GLY A 144 5.05 -11.78 -2.70
N MET A 145 3.82 -11.50 -2.23
CA MET A 145 3.18 -10.18 -2.32
C MET A 145 3.95 -9.10 -1.58
N LEU A 146 4.48 -9.43 -0.40
CA LEU A 146 5.27 -8.51 0.39
C LEU A 146 6.68 -8.36 -0.21
N GLY A 147 7.23 -9.38 -0.86
CA GLY A 147 8.64 -9.42 -1.24
C GLY A 147 9.53 -9.65 -0.02
N HIS A 148 9.10 -10.58 0.85
CA HIS A 148 9.89 -11.16 1.94
C HIS A 148 10.34 -12.57 1.55
N SER A 149 11.42 -13.06 2.15
CA SER A 149 11.66 -14.50 2.15
C SER A 149 10.61 -15.17 3.04
N LEU A 150 10.26 -16.41 2.71
CA LEU A 150 9.34 -17.20 3.55
C LEU A 150 9.88 -17.32 4.98
N ALA A 151 11.19 -17.49 5.16
CA ALA A 151 11.83 -17.52 6.46
C ALA A 151 11.53 -16.26 7.30
N ILE A 152 11.75 -15.05 6.74
CA ILE A 152 11.47 -13.78 7.46
C ILE A 152 9.98 -13.67 7.82
N LEU A 153 9.10 -14.06 6.90
CA LEU A 153 7.66 -14.04 7.16
C LEU A 153 7.32 -14.99 8.32
N MET A 154 7.81 -16.22 8.28
CA MET A 154 7.53 -17.24 9.29
C MET A 154 8.14 -16.88 10.65
N THR A 155 9.34 -16.30 10.70
CA THR A 155 9.91 -15.79 11.97
C THR A 155 8.99 -14.75 12.62
N THR A 156 8.32 -13.93 11.81
CA THR A 156 7.47 -12.83 12.31
C THR A 156 6.03 -13.29 12.62
N TYR A 157 5.47 -14.21 11.82
CA TYR A 157 4.04 -14.53 11.82
C TYR A 157 3.71 -16.02 11.97
N ALA A 158 4.67 -16.89 12.31
CA ALA A 158 4.41 -18.33 12.47
C ALA A 158 3.22 -18.65 13.38
N HIS A 159 2.98 -17.82 14.40
CA HIS A 159 1.84 -17.97 15.30
C HIS A 159 0.49 -17.83 14.58
N LEU A 160 0.39 -16.95 13.57
CA LEU A 160 -0.83 -16.74 12.78
C LEU A 160 -1.06 -17.87 11.77
N ALA A 161 0.01 -18.41 11.18
CA ALA A 161 -0.08 -19.51 10.22
C ALA A 161 -0.72 -20.78 10.82
N ARG A 162 -0.68 -20.95 12.15
CA ARG A 162 -1.36 -22.06 12.85
C ARG A 162 -2.88 -21.94 12.85
N PHE A 163 -3.44 -20.73 12.73
CA PHE A 163 -4.89 -20.49 12.74
C PHE A 163 -5.57 -20.80 11.39
N ALA A 164 -4.80 -20.82 10.29
CA ALA A 164 -5.30 -21.12 8.95
C ALA A 164 -5.86 -22.55 8.75
N ARG A 165 -5.71 -23.45 9.73
CA ARG A 165 -6.13 -24.87 9.65
C ARG A 165 -7.65 -25.09 9.72
N TYR A 166 -8.48 -24.06 9.87
CA TYR A 166 -9.94 -24.20 10.05
C TYR A 166 -10.80 -23.76 8.85
N ALA A 167 -10.22 -23.26 7.76
CA ALA A 167 -10.99 -22.89 6.57
C ALA A 167 -11.06 -24.06 5.58
N SER A 168 -12.25 -24.67 5.43
CA SER A 168 -12.50 -25.82 4.54
C SER A 168 -12.34 -25.52 3.05
N ASN A 169 -12.21 -24.24 2.68
CA ASN A 169 -11.83 -23.75 1.35
C ASN A 169 -10.61 -22.83 1.53
N ILE A 170 -9.40 -23.37 1.37
CA ILE A 170 -8.17 -22.58 1.47
C ILE A 170 -8.03 -21.77 0.18
N PRO A 171 -8.13 -20.43 0.21
CA PRO A 171 -7.84 -19.60 -0.95
C PRO A 171 -6.33 -19.71 -1.24
N GLY A 172 -5.97 -20.29 -2.37
CA GLY A 172 -4.61 -20.67 -2.74
C GLY A 172 -3.90 -19.71 -3.70
N THR A 173 -4.47 -18.55 -4.01
CA THR A 173 -3.97 -17.66 -5.07
C THR A 173 -3.78 -16.21 -4.62
N GLN A 174 -2.91 -15.49 -5.35
CA GLN A 174 -2.70 -14.06 -5.15
C GLN A 174 -3.95 -13.22 -5.50
N ASP A 175 -4.79 -13.70 -6.42
CA ASP A 175 -6.05 -13.05 -6.80
C ASP A 175 -7.08 -13.09 -5.67
N GLU A 176 -7.17 -14.20 -4.95
CA GLU A 176 -8.00 -14.30 -3.75
C GLU A 176 -7.49 -13.39 -2.63
N ALA A 177 -6.18 -13.31 -2.43
CA ALA A 177 -5.59 -12.37 -1.49
C ALA A 177 -5.91 -10.90 -1.87
N ALA A 178 -5.87 -10.57 -3.15
CA ALA A 178 -6.23 -9.25 -3.65
C ALA A 178 -7.71 -8.92 -3.42
N ARG A 179 -8.63 -9.86 -3.70
CA ARG A 179 -10.08 -9.73 -3.45
C ARG A 179 -10.39 -9.57 -1.96
N LEU A 180 -9.81 -10.42 -1.11
CA LEU A 180 -9.95 -10.33 0.34
C LEU A 180 -9.52 -8.96 0.87
N MET A 181 -8.35 -8.49 0.45
CA MET A 181 -7.84 -7.18 0.87
C MET A 181 -8.72 -6.04 0.36
N ASP A 182 -9.32 -6.19 -0.82
CA ASP A 182 -10.30 -5.25 -1.35
C ASP A 182 -11.56 -5.20 -0.49
N GLU A 183 -12.15 -6.36 -0.18
CA GLU A 183 -13.35 -6.48 0.64
C GLU A 183 -13.16 -5.86 2.03
N ILE A 184 -12.02 -6.13 2.68
CA ILE A 184 -11.72 -5.63 4.02
C ILE A 184 -11.40 -4.12 4.03
N LEU A 185 -10.77 -3.60 2.97
CA LEU A 185 -10.28 -2.20 2.94
C LEU A 185 -11.12 -1.25 2.10
N THR A 186 -12.12 -1.77 1.39
CA THR A 186 -13.12 -0.94 0.74
C THR A 186 -13.90 -0.25 1.85
N PRO A 187 -13.88 1.09 1.90
CA PRO A 187 -14.56 1.80 2.96
C PRO A 187 -16.05 1.59 2.75
N ILE A 188 -16.70 0.95 3.71
CA ILE A 188 -18.15 1.07 3.84
C ILE A 188 -18.39 2.58 4.02
N PRO A 189 -19.19 3.25 3.16
CA PRO A 189 -19.54 4.64 3.40
C PRO A 189 -20.29 4.72 4.73
N ILE A 190 -19.59 5.14 5.78
CA ILE A 190 -20.19 5.48 7.06
C ILE A 190 -20.70 6.91 6.90
N ASP A 191 -22.03 7.07 6.94
CA ASP A 191 -22.63 8.39 7.02
C ASP A 191 -22.31 9.01 8.39
N LEU A 192 -21.30 9.89 8.41
CA LEU A 192 -20.86 10.61 9.61
C LEU A 192 -21.96 11.49 10.22
N ARG A 193 -23.09 11.73 9.52
CA ARG A 193 -24.27 12.43 10.07
C ARG A 193 -24.99 11.60 11.14
N ASN A 194 -24.92 10.27 11.08
CA ASN A 194 -25.60 9.38 12.02
C ASN A 194 -24.84 9.21 13.35
N LEU A 195 -23.52 9.40 13.35
CA LEU A 195 -22.68 9.31 14.56
C LEU A 195 -22.85 10.48 15.54
N ARG A 196 -23.51 11.58 15.14
CA ARG A 196 -23.80 12.72 16.01
C ARG A 196 -25.13 12.61 16.77
N ARG A 197 -25.98 11.62 16.46
CA ARG A 197 -27.31 11.47 17.08
C ARG A 197 -27.36 10.55 18.31
N GLU A 198 -26.30 9.82 18.62
CA GLU A 198 -26.27 8.88 19.77
C GLU A 198 -25.53 9.42 21.01
N LYS A 199 -25.21 10.72 21.04
CA LYS A 199 -24.67 11.39 22.24
C LYS A 199 -25.46 12.66 22.59
N SER A 200 -26.78 12.53 22.69
CA SER A 200 -27.63 13.52 23.36
C SER A 200 -28.53 12.84 24.37
#